data_AF-A0A1W6U372-F1
#
_entry.id   AF-A0A1W6U372-F1
#
_cell.length_a   1.000
_cell.length_b   1.000
_cell.length_c   1.000
_cell.angle_alpha   90.00
_cell.angle_beta   90.00
_cell.angle_gamma   90.00
#
_symmetry.space_group_name_H-M   'P 1'
#
loop_
_entity.id
_entity.type
_entity.pdbx_description
1 polymer ?
#
loop_
_entity_poly.entity_id
_entity_poly.type
_entity_poly.pdbx_seq_one_letter_code
_entity_poly.pdbx_strand_id
1 'polypeptide(L)'
;MLNWIRSGAPWIWLTGGAVSISLLSVLGLLLLIGWKGLTYFWPAPLYQWNVAALTPVQGEVLHENTILIGQVYERSFVPKSYLPESAAQQLEDDEDFATRLSIKIANRELYPADFISVLQMQLDEPTMPKEWAVIERSSGGYFFGKLVAFQDGDNIYTSDIQSVLNKKLDDAETLRHEIDSLVVDQLKELGWKLEQLRLEKRKHELNDTLTESFLNENQTKKSR
;
A
#
# COMPACT_ATOMS: atom_id res chain seq x y z
N MET A 1 -25.62 54.72 17.64
CA MET A 1 -25.01 53.42 18.02
C MET A 1 -25.91 52.54 18.89
N LEU A 2 -26.57 53.05 19.95
CA LEU A 2 -27.42 52.22 20.83
C LEU A 2 -28.61 51.52 20.13
N ASN A 3 -29.21 52.13 19.10
CA ASN A 3 -30.35 51.53 18.39
C ASN A 3 -29.97 50.27 17.60
N TRP A 4 -28.73 50.19 17.09
CA TRP A 4 -28.25 49.03 16.34
C TRP A 4 -28.03 47.84 17.28
N ILE A 5 -27.44 48.07 18.45
CA ILE A 5 -27.23 47.04 19.47
C ILE A 5 -28.57 46.54 20.04
N ARG A 6 -29.54 47.44 20.25
CA ARG A 6 -30.90 47.06 20.68
C ARG A 6 -31.73 46.36 19.60
N SER A 7 -31.39 46.51 18.32
CA SER A 7 -32.13 45.90 17.20
C SER A 7 -31.89 44.39 17.03
N GLY A 8 -30.94 43.81 17.77
CA GLY A 8 -30.56 42.39 17.61
C GLY A 8 -29.68 42.10 16.38
N ALA A 9 -29.61 43.04 15.42
CA ALA A 9 -28.80 42.93 14.22
C ALA A 9 -27.32 42.52 14.46
N PRO A 10 -26.58 43.08 15.43
CA PRO A 10 -25.19 42.65 15.69
C PRO A 10 -25.07 41.15 15.99
N TRP A 11 -26.04 40.56 16.70
CA TRP A 11 -26.01 39.14 17.04
C TRP A 11 -26.25 38.24 15.83
N ILE A 12 -27.07 38.70 14.88
CA ILE A 12 -27.31 38.01 13.60
C ILE A 12 -26.05 38.01 12.73
N TRP A 13 -25.35 39.14 12.68
CA TRP A 13 -24.07 39.24 11.96
C TRP A 13 -22.98 38.40 12.63
N LEU A 14 -22.94 38.35 13.97
CA LEU A 14 -21.99 37.54 14.71
C LEU A 14 -22.22 36.05 14.48
N THR A 15 -23.46 35.57 14.50
CA THR A 15 -23.78 34.16 14.24
C THR A 15 -23.53 33.79 12.79
N GLY A 16 -23.92 34.63 11.82
CA GLY A 16 -23.61 34.43 10.40
C GLY A 16 -22.12 34.42 10.12
N GLY A 17 -21.36 35.32 10.76
CA GLY A 17 -19.89 35.35 10.69
C GLY A 17 -19.25 34.10 11.31
N ALA A 18 -19.71 33.68 12.49
CA ALA A 18 -19.22 32.47 13.16
C ALA A 18 -19.49 31.20 12.35
N VAL A 19 -20.69 31.06 11.77
CA VAL A 19 -21.04 29.94 10.88
C VAL A 19 -20.16 29.94 9.62
N SER A 20 -19.93 31.11 9.02
CA SER A 20 -19.08 31.24 7.84
C SER A 20 -17.62 30.85 8.13
N ILE A 21 -17.06 31.30 9.26
CA ILE A 21 -15.71 30.94 9.69
C ILE A 21 -15.62 29.43 9.99
N SER A 22 -16.64 28.86 10.63
CA SER A 22 -16.69 27.42 10.90
C SER A 22 -16.68 26.62 9.58
N LEU A 23 -17.51 26.99 8.61
CA LEU A 23 -17.56 26.34 7.31
C LEU A 23 -16.24 26.46 6.56
N LEU A 24 -15.60 27.64 6.60
CA LEU A 24 -14.30 27.88 5.97
C LEU A 24 -13.20 27.07 6.65
N SER A 25 -13.25 26.93 7.98
CA SER A 25 -12.30 26.11 8.75
C SER A 25 -12.44 24.62 8.42
N VAL A 26 -13.68 24.11 8.32
CA VAL A 26 -13.94 22.73 7.90
C VAL A 26 -13.43 22.49 6.48
N LEU A 27 -13.72 23.40 5.55
CA LEU A 27 -13.26 23.29 4.17
C LEU A 27 -11.72 23.36 4.08
N GLY A 28 -11.09 24.25 4.85
CA GLY A 28 -9.64 24.34 4.96
C GLY A 28 -9.01 23.05 5.50
N LEU A 29 -9.63 22.44 6.52
CA LEU A 29 -9.19 21.16 7.07
C LEU A 29 -9.33 20.03 6.05
N LEU A 30 -10.46 19.95 5.33
CA LEU A 30 -10.66 18.96 4.27
C LEU A 30 -9.62 19.09 3.16
N LEU A 31 -9.31 20.32 2.74
CA LEU A 31 -8.30 20.59 1.71
C LEU A 31 -6.90 20.22 2.21
N LEU A 32 -6.56 20.54 3.45
CA LEU A 32 -5.27 20.18 4.07
C LEU A 32 -5.07 18.66 4.10
N ILE A 33 -6.09 17.92 4.58
CA ILE A 33 -6.05 16.46 4.64
C ILE A 33 -5.98 15.88 3.22
N GLY A 34 -6.79 16.41 2.30
CA GLY A 34 -6.79 16.00 0.90
C GLY A 34 -5.41 16.17 0.26
N TRP A 35 -4.79 17.34 0.39
CA TRP A 35 -3.46 17.61 -0.17
C TRP A 35 -2.39 16.66 0.37
N LYS A 36 -2.41 16.41 1.69
CA LYS A 36 -1.48 15.47 2.34
C LYS A 36 -1.71 14.03 1.90
N GLY A 37 -2.95 13.62 1.66
CA GLY A 37 -3.31 12.28 1.19
C GLY A 37 -3.03 12.05 -0.30
N LEU A 38 -3.43 12.98 -1.16
CA LEU A 38 -3.34 12.85 -2.62
C LEU A 38 -1.91 12.66 -3.13
N THR A 39 -0.94 13.24 -2.42
CA THR A 39 0.48 13.09 -2.77
C THR A 39 0.94 11.62 -2.74
N TYR A 40 0.38 10.79 -1.85
CA TYR A 40 0.72 9.35 -1.78
C TYR A 40 0.19 8.53 -2.95
N PHE A 41 -0.84 9.03 -3.65
CA PHE A 41 -1.38 8.39 -4.85
C PHE A 41 -0.61 8.78 -6.12
N TRP A 42 0.28 9.77 -6.04
CA TRP A 42 1.06 10.19 -7.20
C TRP A 42 2.26 9.26 -7.40
N PRO A 43 2.56 8.83 -8.64
CA PRO A 43 3.70 7.96 -8.90
C PRO A 43 5.02 8.62 -8.45
N ALA A 44 5.70 7.97 -7.50
CA ALA A 44 7.01 8.42 -7.06
C ALA A 44 8.06 8.09 -8.13
N PRO A 45 9.01 8.99 -8.41
CA PRO A 45 10.11 8.70 -9.31
C PRO A 45 10.97 7.55 -8.76
N LEU A 46 11.40 6.67 -9.67
CA LEU A 46 12.35 5.62 -9.35
C LEU A 46 13.76 6.21 -9.40
N TYR A 47 14.55 5.93 -8.37
CA TYR A 47 15.93 6.36 -8.26
C TYR A 47 16.85 5.15 -8.15
N GLN A 48 18.08 5.37 -8.57
CA GLN A 48 19.19 4.45 -8.46
C GLN A 48 20.32 5.14 -7.70
N TRP A 49 20.81 4.47 -6.66
CA TRP A 49 21.96 4.90 -5.87
C TRP A 49 23.05 3.84 -5.93
N ASN A 50 24.31 4.28 -5.89
CA ASN A 50 25.39 3.42 -5.45
C ASN A 50 25.54 3.58 -3.94
N VAL A 51 25.76 2.48 -3.27
CA VAL A 51 25.88 2.45 -1.82
C VAL A 51 27.36 2.62 -1.45
N ALA A 52 27.70 3.75 -0.85
CA ALA A 52 29.08 4.10 -0.51
C ALA A 52 29.57 3.40 0.76
N ALA A 53 28.71 3.30 1.79
CA ALA A 53 29.03 2.62 3.05
C ALA A 53 27.77 2.12 3.78
N LEU A 54 27.64 0.80 3.98
CA LEU A 54 26.54 0.21 4.76
C LEU A 54 26.95 0.02 6.22
N THR A 55 25.98 0.16 7.12
CA THR A 55 26.11 -0.38 8.48
C THR A 55 25.78 -1.88 8.49
N PRO A 56 26.29 -2.66 9.47
CA PRO A 56 26.06 -4.11 9.53
C PRO A 56 24.58 -4.53 9.51
N VAL A 57 23.69 -3.71 10.10
CA VAL A 57 22.24 -3.93 10.13
C VAL A 57 21.61 -3.81 8.73
N GLN A 58 22.22 -3.02 7.84
CA GLN A 58 21.78 -2.86 6.45
C GLN A 58 22.40 -3.93 5.54
N GLY A 59 23.50 -4.57 5.98
CA GLY A 59 24.22 -5.65 5.31
C GLY A 59 23.46 -6.97 5.15
N GLU A 60 22.39 -7.18 5.94
CA GLU A 60 21.51 -8.35 5.81
C GLU A 60 20.54 -8.26 4.62
N VAL A 61 20.29 -7.05 4.11
CA VAL A 61 19.34 -6.80 3.01
C VAL A 61 20.05 -6.28 1.76
N LEU A 62 21.19 -5.60 1.90
CA LEU A 62 22.00 -5.08 0.81
C LEU A 62 23.45 -5.51 0.99
N HIS A 63 24.09 -6.00 -0.06
CA HIS A 63 25.53 -6.23 -0.03
C HIS A 63 26.29 -4.91 -0.26
N GLU A 64 27.49 -4.75 0.30
CA GLU A 64 28.34 -3.59 0.01
C GLU A 64 28.65 -3.50 -1.50
N ASN A 65 28.72 -2.28 -2.03
CA ASN A 65 28.92 -1.99 -3.45
C ASN A 65 27.77 -2.45 -4.38
N THR A 66 26.56 -2.56 -3.84
CA THR A 66 25.35 -2.92 -4.60
C THR A 66 24.63 -1.66 -5.09
N ILE A 67 23.96 -1.79 -6.24
CA ILE A 67 23.06 -0.78 -6.77
C ILE A 67 21.74 -0.86 -6.01
N LEU A 68 21.37 0.20 -5.29
CA LEU A 68 20.07 0.33 -4.66
C LEU A 68 19.10 1.00 -5.63
N ILE A 69 17.95 0.35 -5.87
CA ILE A 69 16.89 0.89 -6.72
C ILE A 69 15.62 0.99 -5.89
N GLY A 70 15.00 2.16 -5.88
CA GLY A 70 13.81 2.38 -5.09
C GLY A 70 13.19 3.75 -5.24
N GLN A 71 12.07 3.94 -4.53
CA GLN A 71 11.34 5.19 -4.47
C GLN A 71 11.53 5.81 -3.09
N VAL A 72 11.89 7.10 -3.02
CA VAL A 72 11.97 7.80 -1.74
C VAL A 72 10.55 7.99 -1.20
N TYR A 73 10.22 7.27 -0.13
CA TYR A 73 8.92 7.34 0.53
C TYR A 73 8.86 8.47 1.56
N GLU A 74 9.94 8.60 2.35
CA GLU A 74 10.00 9.60 3.42
C GLU A 74 11.41 10.14 3.60
N ARG A 75 11.50 11.41 4.02
CA ARG A 75 12.72 12.06 4.50
C ARG A 75 12.49 12.49 5.94
N SER A 76 13.37 12.06 6.83
CA SER A 76 13.35 12.45 8.24
C SER A 76 14.71 12.99 8.66
N PHE A 77 14.75 13.84 9.68
CA PHE A 77 15.98 14.41 10.22
C PHE A 77 16.34 13.72 11.53
N VAL A 78 17.60 13.30 11.64
CA VAL A 78 18.13 12.62 12.82
C VAL A 78 19.20 13.52 13.45
N PRO A 79 19.03 13.95 14.71
CA PRO A 79 20.03 14.78 15.38
C PRO A 79 21.38 14.06 15.47
N LYS A 80 22.48 14.80 15.31
CA LYS A 80 23.87 14.29 15.38
C LYS A 80 24.15 13.49 16.65
N SER A 81 23.52 13.85 17.76
CA SER A 81 23.62 13.17 19.07
C SER A 81 23.07 11.74 19.10
N TYR A 82 22.17 11.37 18.18
CA TYR A 82 21.61 10.02 18.08
C TYR A 82 22.28 9.15 17.02
N LEU A 83 23.25 9.70 16.28
CA LEU A 83 23.98 8.97 15.26
C LEU A 83 25.13 8.16 15.89
N PRO A 84 25.46 6.98 15.32
CA PRO A 84 26.72 6.32 15.63
C PRO A 84 27.89 7.26 15.37
N GLU A 85 28.96 7.15 16.17
CA GLU A 85 30.13 8.04 16.09
C GLU A 85 30.74 8.10 14.68
N SER A 86 30.80 6.95 13.98
CA SER A 86 31.29 6.87 12.60
C SER A 86 30.44 7.64 11.59
N ALA A 87 29.13 7.76 11.80
CA ALA A 87 28.24 8.55 10.94
C ALA A 87 28.24 10.03 11.37
N ALA A 88 28.32 10.30 12.68
CA ALA A 88 28.39 11.66 13.21
C ALA A 88 29.65 12.40 12.76
N GLN A 89 30.78 11.71 12.59
CA GLN A 89 32.04 12.27 12.09
C GLN A 89 32.00 12.65 10.60
N GLN A 90 31.04 12.13 9.83
CA GLN A 90 30.88 12.47 8.41
C GLN A 90 30.06 13.76 8.20
N LEU A 91 29.35 14.22 9.23
CA LEU A 91 28.66 15.51 9.21
C LEU A 91 29.67 16.64 9.43
N GLU A 92 29.47 17.76 8.73
CA GLU A 92 30.24 18.97 8.99
C GLU A 92 30.01 19.47 10.44
N ASP A 93 30.93 20.31 10.94
CA ASP A 93 30.87 20.78 12.33
C ASP A 93 29.63 21.67 12.60
N ASP A 94 29.06 22.27 11.57
CA ASP A 94 27.86 23.11 11.60
C ASP A 94 26.56 22.36 11.26
N GLU A 95 26.63 21.07 10.89
CA GLU A 95 25.46 20.23 10.65
C GLU A 95 24.96 19.52 11.92
N ASP A 96 23.85 20.01 12.48
CA ASP A 96 23.21 19.43 13.68
C ASP A 96 22.36 18.17 13.39
N PHE A 97 22.01 17.93 12.13
CA PHE A 97 21.08 16.86 11.73
C PHE A 97 21.56 16.13 10.46
N ALA A 98 21.51 14.80 10.47
CA ALA A 98 21.60 13.99 9.27
C ALA A 98 20.22 13.77 8.64
N THR A 99 20.17 13.73 7.31
CA THR A 99 18.97 13.32 6.58
C THR A 99 18.91 11.79 6.47
N ARG A 100 17.81 11.20 6.93
CA ARG A 100 17.50 9.78 6.80
C ARG A 100 16.40 9.57 5.77
N LEU A 101 16.67 8.71 4.81
CA LEU A 101 15.74 8.32 3.75
C LEU A 101 15.07 6.99 4.13
N SER A 102 13.75 6.95 4.01
CA SER A 102 12.99 5.70 3.94
C SER A 102 12.74 5.42 2.47
N ILE A 103 13.41 4.40 1.93
CA ILE A 103 13.37 4.05 0.51
C ILE A 103 12.51 2.80 0.37
N LYS A 104 11.44 2.91 -0.40
CA LYS A 104 10.61 1.77 -0.79
C LYS A 104 11.36 0.96 -1.83
N ILE A 105 11.56 -0.31 -1.53
CA ILE A 105 12.16 -1.31 -2.41
C ILE A 105 11.08 -2.28 -2.90
N ALA A 106 11.45 -3.12 -3.86
CA ALA A 106 10.55 -4.05 -4.53
C ALA A 106 11.20 -5.43 -4.63
N ASN A 107 10.54 -6.38 -5.29
CA ASN A 107 11.07 -7.72 -5.57
C ASN A 107 11.28 -8.48 -4.26
N ARG A 108 10.18 -8.76 -3.54
CA ARG A 108 10.20 -9.38 -2.21
C ARG A 108 10.88 -10.76 -2.17
N GLU A 109 11.00 -11.39 -3.32
CA GLU A 109 11.74 -12.63 -3.55
C GLU A 109 13.26 -12.46 -3.41
N LEU A 110 13.77 -11.25 -3.67
CA LEU A 110 15.17 -10.88 -3.49
C LEU A 110 15.39 -10.20 -2.14
N TYR A 111 14.46 -9.34 -1.73
CA TYR A 111 14.58 -8.53 -0.53
C TYR A 111 13.34 -8.73 0.36
N PRO A 112 13.47 -9.33 1.57
CA PRO A 112 12.31 -9.65 2.40
C PRO A 112 11.55 -8.42 2.93
N ALA A 113 12.19 -7.26 2.95
CA ALA A 113 11.65 -6.00 3.44
C ALA A 113 11.08 -5.13 2.30
N ASP A 114 10.03 -4.37 2.58
CA ASP A 114 9.45 -3.41 1.62
C ASP A 114 10.12 -2.03 1.68
N PHE A 115 10.87 -1.75 2.75
CA PHE A 115 11.53 -0.48 2.98
C PHE A 115 12.93 -0.67 3.55
N ILE A 116 13.83 0.23 3.17
CA ILE A 116 15.17 0.34 3.71
C ILE A 116 15.38 1.76 4.26
N SER A 117 15.94 1.82 5.47
CA SER A 117 16.30 3.07 6.14
C SER A 117 17.81 3.31 6.04
N VAL A 118 18.20 4.39 5.36
CA VAL A 118 19.61 4.74 5.11
C VAL A 118 19.80 6.24 5.29
N LEU A 119 20.97 6.65 5.79
CA LEU A 119 21.33 8.06 5.83
C LEU A 119 21.72 8.50 4.41
N GLN A 120 21.32 9.71 4.02
CA GLN A 120 21.61 10.23 2.69
C GLN A 120 23.11 10.28 2.41
N MET A 121 23.93 10.56 3.43
CA MET A 121 25.39 10.58 3.32
C MET A 121 26.05 9.22 3.06
N GLN A 122 25.30 8.13 3.23
CA GLN A 122 25.76 6.76 2.92
C GLN A 122 25.52 6.39 1.44
N LEU A 123 24.85 7.25 0.69
CA LEU A 123 24.50 7.04 -0.71
C LEU A 123 25.17 8.10 -1.58
N ASP A 124 25.60 7.69 -2.77
CA ASP A 124 26.00 8.64 -3.81
C ASP A 124 24.80 9.46 -4.31
N GLU A 125 25.06 10.47 -5.14
CA GLU A 125 23.98 11.22 -5.78
C GLU A 125 23.04 10.29 -6.58
N PRO A 126 21.71 10.41 -6.40
CA PRO A 126 20.76 9.57 -7.12
C PRO A 126 20.75 9.86 -8.62
N THR A 127 20.63 8.79 -9.40
CA THR A 127 20.29 8.87 -10.83
C THR A 127 18.89 8.32 -11.08
N MET A 128 18.24 8.76 -12.16
CA MET A 128 16.96 8.18 -12.60
C MET A 128 17.24 7.12 -13.67
N PRO A 129 16.97 5.84 -13.40
CA PRO A 129 17.31 4.80 -14.34
C PRO A 129 16.29 4.77 -15.50
N LYS A 130 16.78 4.61 -16.74
CA LYS A 130 15.94 4.57 -17.95
C LYS A 130 15.42 3.17 -18.22
N GLU A 131 14.23 3.09 -18.82
CA GLU A 131 13.58 1.84 -19.28
C GLU A 131 13.22 0.86 -18.15
N TRP A 132 13.01 1.39 -16.94
CA TRP A 132 12.49 0.61 -15.81
C TRP A 132 10.97 0.68 -15.76
N ALA A 133 10.36 -0.48 -15.56
CA ALA A 133 8.97 -0.62 -15.21
C ALA A 133 8.82 -0.67 -13.69
N VAL A 134 7.81 0.03 -13.20
CA VAL A 134 7.31 -0.06 -11.83
C VAL A 134 5.97 -0.77 -11.89
N ILE A 135 5.91 -2.01 -11.41
CA ILE A 135 4.73 -2.87 -11.51
C ILE A 135 4.24 -3.18 -10.11
N GLU A 136 2.96 -2.92 -9.83
CA GLU A 136 2.31 -3.42 -8.62
C GLU A 136 1.63 -4.75 -8.93
N ARG A 137 2.04 -5.81 -8.22
CA ARG A 137 1.50 -7.16 -8.43
C ARG A 137 0.32 -7.40 -7.50
N SER A 138 -0.63 -8.23 -7.93
CA SER A 138 -1.78 -8.62 -7.08
C SER A 138 -1.37 -9.37 -5.81
N SER A 139 -0.18 -9.97 -5.81
CA SER A 139 0.44 -10.57 -4.63
C SER A 139 1.94 -10.31 -4.64
N GLY A 140 2.54 -10.13 -3.47
CA GLY A 140 3.98 -9.86 -3.35
C GLY A 140 4.40 -8.41 -3.60
N GLY A 141 3.46 -7.47 -3.69
CA GLY A 141 3.74 -6.02 -3.73
C GLY A 141 4.42 -5.57 -5.02
N TYR A 142 5.31 -4.58 -4.89
CA TYR A 142 5.96 -3.94 -6.04
C TYR A 142 7.03 -4.84 -6.67
N PHE A 143 7.19 -4.67 -7.99
CA PHE A 143 8.26 -5.22 -8.79
C PHE A 143 8.91 -4.10 -9.60
N PHE A 144 10.22 -3.93 -9.45
CA PHE A 144 11.02 -3.01 -10.23
C PHE A 144 11.93 -3.82 -11.15
N GLY A 145 11.86 -3.56 -12.46
CA GLY A 145 12.69 -4.27 -13.42
C GLY A 145 12.58 -3.70 -14.82
N LYS A 146 13.44 -4.20 -15.72
CA LYS A 146 13.34 -3.90 -17.15
C LYS A 146 12.50 -4.97 -17.83
N LEU A 147 11.66 -4.52 -18.75
CA LEU A 147 10.85 -5.42 -19.56
C LEU A 147 11.72 -5.97 -20.70
N VAL A 148 12.05 -7.26 -20.65
CA VAL A 148 12.92 -7.92 -21.64
C VAL A 148 12.10 -8.67 -22.68
N ALA A 149 11.12 -9.44 -22.23
CA ALA A 149 10.22 -10.22 -23.06
C ALA A 149 8.91 -10.48 -22.30
N PHE A 150 7.86 -10.83 -23.03
CA PHE A 150 6.62 -11.35 -22.46
C PHE A 150 6.47 -12.83 -22.82
N GLN A 151 6.19 -13.67 -21.83
CA GLN A 151 6.00 -15.10 -22.03
C GLN A 151 4.54 -15.49 -21.78
N ASP A 152 3.92 -16.15 -22.75
CA ASP A 152 2.56 -16.67 -22.73
C ASP A 152 2.59 -18.19 -22.95
N GLY A 153 2.71 -18.95 -21.87
CA GLY A 153 2.99 -20.38 -21.95
C GLY A 153 4.33 -20.64 -22.65
N ASP A 154 4.28 -21.30 -23.80
CA ASP A 154 5.47 -21.62 -24.62
C ASP A 154 5.84 -20.49 -25.60
N ASN A 155 4.99 -19.48 -25.79
CA ASN A 155 5.24 -18.37 -26.70
C ASN A 155 6.02 -17.26 -26.00
N ILE A 156 7.10 -16.78 -26.61
CA ILE A 156 7.91 -15.66 -26.11
C ILE A 156 7.85 -14.51 -27.12
N TYR A 157 7.40 -13.35 -26.66
CA TYR A 157 7.30 -12.12 -27.44
C TYR A 157 8.42 -11.17 -26.99
N THR A 158 9.33 -10.84 -27.92
CA THR A 158 10.43 -9.88 -27.70
C THR A 158 10.20 -8.54 -28.41
N SER A 159 9.18 -8.45 -29.27
CA SER A 159 8.76 -7.25 -29.99
C SER A 159 7.28 -6.99 -29.73
N ASP A 160 6.86 -5.73 -29.81
CA ASP A 160 5.47 -5.30 -29.56
C ASP A 160 4.92 -5.76 -28.18
N ILE A 161 5.82 -5.80 -27.19
CA ILE A 161 5.52 -6.31 -25.84
C ILE A 161 4.35 -5.56 -25.21
N GLN A 162 4.26 -4.24 -25.43
CA GLN A 162 3.22 -3.39 -24.84
C GLN A 162 1.81 -3.77 -25.32
N SER A 163 1.65 -4.07 -26.61
CA SER A 163 0.38 -4.50 -27.19
C SER A 163 -0.07 -5.84 -26.61
N VAL A 164 0.85 -6.82 -26.57
CA VAL A 164 0.59 -8.14 -25.99
C VAL A 164 0.27 -8.04 -24.50
N LEU A 165 1.03 -7.23 -23.75
CA LEU A 165 0.82 -7.00 -22.33
C LEU A 165 -0.57 -6.42 -22.06
N ASN A 166 -0.97 -5.36 -22.77
CA ASN A 166 -2.27 -4.74 -22.59
C ASN A 166 -3.41 -5.72 -22.85
N LYS A 167 -3.31 -6.51 -23.93
CA LYS A 167 -4.30 -7.55 -24.24
C LYS A 167 -4.38 -8.59 -23.13
N LYS A 168 -3.23 -9.06 -22.63
CA LYS A 168 -3.19 -10.11 -21.60
C LYS A 168 -3.64 -9.62 -20.23
N LEU A 169 -3.45 -8.34 -19.93
CA LEU A 169 -4.03 -7.72 -18.74
C LEU A 169 -5.56 -7.69 -18.80
N ASP A 170 -6.13 -7.33 -19.96
CA ASP A 170 -7.58 -7.35 -20.19
C ASP A 170 -8.17 -8.77 -20.09
N ASP A 171 -7.50 -9.76 -20.70
CA ASP A 171 -7.86 -11.17 -20.58
C ASP A 171 -7.85 -11.62 -19.10
N ALA A 172 -6.83 -11.23 -18.33
CA ALA A 172 -6.69 -11.58 -16.91
C ALA A 172 -7.74 -10.89 -16.02
N GLU A 173 -8.10 -9.64 -16.32
CA GLU A 173 -9.17 -8.91 -15.64
C GLU A 173 -10.54 -9.57 -15.89
N THR A 174 -10.83 -9.93 -17.14
CA THR A 174 -12.04 -10.65 -17.52
C THR A 174 -12.14 -11.98 -16.78
N LEU A 175 -11.07 -12.77 -16.78
CA LEU A 175 -11.04 -14.06 -16.07
C LEU A 175 -11.24 -13.88 -14.56
N ARG A 176 -10.68 -12.83 -13.96
CA ARG A 176 -10.86 -12.54 -12.54
C ARG A 176 -12.32 -12.21 -12.22
N HIS A 177 -12.98 -11.41 -13.07
CA HIS A 177 -14.41 -11.12 -12.93
C HIS A 177 -15.28 -12.36 -13.05
N GLU A 178 -14.97 -13.27 -13.97
CA GLU A 178 -15.68 -14.55 -14.08
C GLU A 178 -15.52 -15.38 -12.80
N ILE A 179 -14.29 -15.51 -12.28
CA ILE A 179 -14.03 -16.22 -11.02
C ILE A 179 -14.82 -15.59 -9.87
N ASP A 180 -14.78 -14.26 -9.72
CA ASP A 180 -15.47 -13.56 -8.63
C ASP A 180 -16.99 -13.76 -8.72
N SER A 181 -17.58 -13.72 -9.93
CA SER A 181 -19.01 -13.96 -10.13
C SER A 181 -19.42 -15.39 -9.70
N LEU A 182 -18.63 -16.40 -10.08
CA LEU A 182 -18.86 -17.79 -9.68
C LEU A 182 -18.77 -17.95 -8.17
N VAL A 183 -17.80 -17.29 -7.53
CA VAL A 183 -17.61 -17.32 -6.07
C VAL A 183 -18.77 -16.65 -5.34
N VAL A 184 -19.18 -15.46 -5.78
CA VAL A 184 -20.22 -14.68 -5.10
C VAL A 184 -21.60 -15.31 -5.29
N ASP A 185 -21.93 -15.78 -6.48
CA ASP A 185 -23.28 -16.24 -6.79
C ASP A 185 -23.50 -17.71 -6.40
N GLN A 186 -22.56 -18.59 -6.74
CA GLN A 186 -22.76 -20.04 -6.57
C GLN A 186 -22.22 -20.55 -5.22
N LEU A 187 -20.98 -20.18 -4.88
CA LEU A 187 -20.33 -20.68 -3.66
C LEU A 187 -20.92 -20.07 -2.39
N LYS A 188 -21.41 -18.83 -2.44
CA LYS A 188 -22.05 -18.18 -1.29
C LYS A 188 -23.36 -18.86 -0.90
N GLU A 189 -24.20 -19.20 -1.88
CA GLU A 189 -25.46 -19.92 -1.63
C GLU A 189 -25.17 -21.32 -1.07
N LEU A 190 -24.21 -22.04 -1.65
CA LEU A 190 -23.80 -23.35 -1.17
C LEU A 190 -23.23 -23.28 0.25
N GLY A 191 -22.39 -22.28 0.53
CA GLY A 191 -21.84 -22.02 1.86
C GLY A 191 -22.93 -21.73 2.88
N TRP A 192 -23.95 -20.94 2.52
CA TRP A 192 -25.10 -20.68 3.38
C TRP A 192 -25.90 -21.95 3.67
N LYS A 193 -26.15 -22.80 2.65
CA LYS A 193 -26.83 -24.10 2.84
C LYS A 193 -26.03 -25.02 3.77
N LEU A 194 -24.71 -25.10 3.60
CA LEU A 194 -23.84 -25.88 4.48
C LEU A 194 -23.86 -25.37 5.92
N GLU A 195 -23.88 -24.05 6.11
CA GLU A 195 -23.97 -23.45 7.45
C GLU A 195 -25.34 -23.70 8.09
N GLN A 196 -26.44 -23.64 7.34
CA GLN A 196 -27.76 -24.03 7.85
C GLN A 196 -27.77 -25.48 8.34
N LEU A 197 -27.24 -26.42 7.54
CA LEU A 197 -27.15 -27.83 7.92
C LEU A 197 -26.27 -28.05 9.17
N ARG A 198 -25.22 -27.24 9.35
CA ARG A 198 -24.39 -27.23 10.56
C ARG A 198 -25.16 -26.69 11.76
N LEU A 199 -25.90 -25.59 11.61
CA LEU A 199 -26.70 -24.98 12.68
C LEU A 199 -27.86 -25.90 13.11
N GLU A 200 -28.54 -26.55 12.16
CA GLU A 200 -29.58 -27.55 12.45
C GLU A 200 -29.01 -28.71 13.25
N LYS A 201 -27.85 -29.26 12.83
CA LYS A 201 -27.16 -30.29 13.62
C LYS A 201 -26.87 -29.81 15.04
N ARG A 202 -26.32 -28.59 15.18
CA ARG A 202 -25.97 -28.02 16.48
C ARG A 202 -27.20 -27.82 17.38
N LYS A 203 -28.34 -27.45 16.80
CA LYS A 203 -29.62 -27.33 17.53
C LYS A 203 -30.09 -28.68 18.06
N HIS A 204 -30.01 -29.74 17.26
CA HIS A 204 -30.39 -31.10 17.70
C HIS A 204 -29.44 -31.66 18.77
N GLU A 205 -28.13 -31.36 18.68
CA GLU A 205 -27.15 -31.68 19.73
C GLU A 205 -27.49 -30.98 21.05
N LEU A 206 -27.82 -29.69 21.04
CA LEU A 206 -28.08 -28.91 22.26
C LEU A 206 -29.42 -29.26 22.93
N ASN A 207 -30.38 -29.78 22.17
CA ASN A 207 -31.71 -30.15 22.67
C ASN A 207 -31.84 -31.65 22.97
N ASP A 208 -30.75 -32.43 22.93
CA ASP A 208 -30.74 -33.89 23.13
C ASP A 208 -31.71 -34.66 22.21
N THR A 209 -31.97 -34.15 21.00
CA THR A 209 -32.88 -34.75 20.00
C THR A 209 -32.15 -35.30 18.78
N LEU A 210 -30.82 -35.48 18.89
CA LEU A 210 -30.00 -35.98 17.80
C LEU A 210 -30.25 -37.48 17.58
N THR A 211 -30.70 -37.86 16.38
CA THR A 211 -30.96 -39.25 15.98
C THR A 211 -30.07 -39.66 14.80
N GLU A 212 -29.78 -40.96 14.69
CA GLU A 212 -29.00 -41.51 13.55
C GLU A 212 -29.69 -41.25 12.21
N SER A 213 -31.03 -41.29 12.18
CA SER A 213 -31.82 -40.96 10.99
C SER A 213 -31.56 -39.53 10.51
N PHE A 214 -31.55 -38.54 11.43
CA PHE A 214 -31.26 -37.15 11.09
C PHE A 214 -29.81 -36.96 10.60
N LEU A 215 -28.85 -37.66 11.20
CA LEU A 215 -27.44 -37.60 10.76
C LEU A 215 -27.26 -38.10 9.32
N ASN A 216 -27.91 -39.22 8.97
CA ASN A 216 -27.90 -39.76 7.61
C ASN A 216 -28.58 -38.82 6.60
N GLU A 217 -29.71 -38.22 6.97
CA GLU A 217 -30.41 -37.24 6.12
C GLU A 217 -29.54 -35.99 5.90
N ASN A 218 -28.91 -35.47 6.96
CA ASN A 218 -28.04 -34.31 6.89
C ASN A 218 -26.78 -34.58 6.04
N GLN A 219 -26.16 -35.75 6.17
CA GLN A 219 -25.06 -36.17 5.27
C GLN A 219 -25.50 -36.26 3.80
N THR A 220 -26.71 -36.77 3.54
CA THR A 220 -27.27 -36.83 2.18
C THR A 220 -27.48 -35.42 1.61
N LYS A 221 -27.93 -34.46 2.42
CA LYS A 221 -28.09 -33.06 2.01
C LYS A 221 -26.76 -32.35 1.75
N LYS A 222 -25.68 -32.71 2.44
CA LYS A 222 -24.33 -32.14 2.23
C LYS A 222 -23.61 -32.64 0.98
N SER A 223 -24.01 -33.80 0.45
CA SER A 223 -23.38 -34.44 -0.71
C SER A 223 -24.06 -34.13 -2.04
N ARG A 224 -25.14 -33.34 -2.02
CA ARG A 224 -25.83 -32.79 -3.19
C ARG A 224 -25.45 -31.33 -3.39
#